data_AF-A0A679J8M6-F1
#
_entry.id   AF-A0A679J8M6-F1
#
_cell.length_a   1.000
_cell.length_b   1.000
_cell.length_c   1.000
_cell.angle_alpha   90.00
_cell.angle_beta   90.00
_cell.angle_gamma   90.00
#
_symmetry.space_group_name_H-M   'P 1'
#
loop_
_entity.id
_entity.type
_entity.pdbx_description
1 polymer ?
#
loop_
_entity_poly.entity_id
_entity_poly.type
_entity_poly.pdbx_seq_one_letter_code
_entity_poly.pdbx_strand_id
1 'polypeptide(L)' 'MKLLGQPFSIQNTAEHGWLVTWTDAVVHRVDGDPVEAISFTVAVPRNVNLSMSDVQTYALKRAVELLQVAIKHREAGGQ' A
#
# COMPACT_ATOMS: atom_id res chain seq x y z
N MET A 1 -7.22 -7.83 21.37
CA MET A 1 -6.70 -7.60 20.01
C MET A 1 -6.12 -6.19 19.98
N LYS A 2 -4.81 -6.04 19.77
CA LYS A 2 -4.13 -4.74 19.79
C LYS A 2 -4.04 -4.25 18.35
N LEU A 3 -4.77 -3.19 18.01
CA LEU A 3 -4.78 -2.59 16.68
C LEU A 3 -3.45 -1.87 16.45
N LEU A 4 -2.50 -2.55 15.81
CA LEU A 4 -1.21 -2.02 15.41
C LEU A 4 -1.28 -1.72 13.91
N GLY A 5 -1.69 -0.51 13.51
CA GLY A 5 -1.58 -0.07 12.12
C GLY A 5 -2.86 0.45 11.47
N GLN A 6 -3.40 1.58 11.94
CA GLN A 6 -4.03 2.48 10.96
C GLN A 6 -2.92 3.41 10.48
N PRO A 7 -2.67 3.57 9.17
CA PRO A 7 -3.43 3.14 7.96
C PRO A 7 -3.03 1.79 7.28
N PHE A 8 -2.25 0.92 7.92
CA PHE A 8 -1.72 -0.32 7.31
C PHE A 8 -2.29 -1.62 7.89
N SER A 9 -3.00 -2.39 7.06
CA SER A 9 -3.34 -3.79 7.35
C SER A 9 -2.27 -4.73 6.79
N ILE A 10 -1.64 -5.55 7.65
CA ILE A 10 -0.62 -6.52 7.26
C ILE A 10 -1.16 -7.93 7.53
N GLN A 11 -1.36 -8.70 6.47
CA GLN A 11 -1.77 -10.10 6.54
C GLN A 11 -0.59 -11.01 6.20
N ASN A 12 -0.33 -11.99 7.06
CA ASN A 12 0.61 -13.06 6.75
C ASN A 12 -0.11 -14.09 5.86
N THR A 13 0.38 -14.27 4.64
CA THR A 13 -0.01 -15.38 3.77
C THR A 13 1.03 -16.47 3.94
N ALA A 14 0.63 -17.61 4.51
CA ALA A 14 1.55 -18.68 4.94
C ALA A 14 2.51 -19.15 3.82
N GLU A 15 2.10 -19.00 2.55
CA GLU A 15 2.81 -19.51 1.38
C GLU A 15 3.44 -18.41 0.49
N HIS A 16 3.04 -17.15 0.62
CA HIS A 16 3.41 -16.09 -0.33
C HIS A 16 4.00 -14.81 0.30
N GLY A 17 4.18 -14.81 1.63
CA GLY A 17 4.75 -13.67 2.35
C GLY A 17 3.70 -12.77 2.96
N TRP A 18 3.95 -11.46 2.97
CA TRP A 18 3.06 -10.48 3.59
C TRP A 18 2.20 -9.80 2.52
N LEU A 19 0.89 -9.76 2.72
CA LEU A 19 0.03 -8.84 2.01
C LEU A 19 -0.12 -7.59 2.85
N VAL A 20 0.41 -6.48 2.35
CA VAL A 20 0.35 -5.18 3.00
C VAL A 20 -0.66 -4.34 2.25
N THR A 21 -1.76 -4.01 2.92
CA THR A 21 -2.78 -3.10 2.42
C THR A 21 -2.66 -1.78 3.16
N TRP A 22 -2.61 -0.69 2.40
CA TRP A 22 -2.68 0.65 2.94
C TRP A 22 -3.93 1.32 2.42
N THR A 23 -4.63 2.05 3.29
CA THR A 23 -5.80 2.83 2.90
C THR A 23 -5.75 4.19 3.58
N ASP A 24 -5.91 5.24 2.80
CA ASP A 24 -5.90 6.61 3.29
C ASP A 24 -6.84 7.49 2.47
N ALA A 25 -7.18 8.65 3.02
CA ALA A 25 -8.02 9.63 2.37
C ALA A 25 -7.16 10.74 1.74
N VAL A 26 -7.45 11.06 0.48
CA VAL A 26 -6.66 12.04 -0.30
C VAL A 26 -7.12 13.47 -0.02
N VAL A 27 -8.43 13.67 0.15
CA VAL A 27 -9.06 14.97 0.38
C VAL A 27 -10.10 14.84 1.47
N HIS A 28 -10.07 15.75 2.44
CA HIS A 28 -11.10 15.88 3.46
C HIS A 28 -11.94 17.12 3.17
N ARG A 29 -13.25 17.02 3.38
CA ARG A 29 -14.14 18.17 3.43
C ARG A 29 -13.83 19.02 4.66
N VAL A 30 -14.36 20.24 4.67
CA VAL A 30 -14.25 21.19 5.79
C VAL A 30 -14.86 20.61 7.08
N ASP A 31 -15.79 19.67 6.97
CA ASP A 31 -16.41 18.93 8.09
C ASP A 31 -15.61 17.69 8.55
N GLY A 32 -14.49 17.37 7.88
CA GLY A 32 -13.63 16.23 8.19
C GLY A 32 -13.98 14.94 7.44
N ASP A 33 -15.04 14.91 6.63
CA ASP A 33 -15.41 13.72 5.88
C ASP A 33 -14.49 13.50 4.66
N PRO A 34 -13.97 12.28 4.43
CA PRO A 34 -13.14 11.99 3.27
C PRO A 34 -13.99 12.01 1.99
N VAL A 35 -13.55 12.75 0.98
CA VAL A 35 -14.20 12.81 -0.34
C VAL A 35 -13.67 11.73 -1.27
N GLU A 36 -12.41 11.36 -1.08
CA GLU A 36 -11.70 10.41 -1.91
C GLU A 36 -10.84 9.52 -1.02
N ALA A 37 -10.90 8.22 -1.27
CA ALA A 37 -10.07 7.23 -0.61
C ALA A 37 -9.19 6.52 -1.65
N ILE A 38 -7.93 6.32 -1.28
CA ILE A 38 -6.99 5.50 -2.03
C ILE A 38 -6.70 4.25 -1.21
N SER A 39 -6.64 3.11 -1.90
CA SER A 39 -6.21 1.85 -1.32
C SER A 39 -5.25 1.17 -2.27
N PHE A 40 -4.17 0.62 -1.73
CA PHE A 40 -3.30 -0.27 -2.49
C PHE A 40 -2.94 -1.49 -1.65
N THR A 41 -2.76 -2.62 -2.32
CA THR A 41 -2.30 -3.86 -1.71
C THR A 41 -1.05 -4.33 -2.44
N VAL A 42 0.02 -4.59 -1.68
CA VAL A 42 1.29 -5.08 -2.21
C VAL A 42 1.68 -6.38 -1.52
N ALA A 43 2.11 -7.35 -2.33
CA ALA A 43 2.76 -8.56 -1.83
C ALA A 43 4.24 -8.26 -1.54
N VAL A 44 4.64 -8.45 -0.28
CA VAL A 44 6.02 -8.30 0.19
C VAL A 44 6.56 -9.68 0.54
N PRO A 45 7.65 -10.14 -0.10
CA PRO A 45 8.25 -11.43 0.21
C PRO A 45 8.59 -11.56 1.70
N ARG A 46 8.44 -12.78 2.24
CA ARG A 46 8.77 -13.03 3.64
C ARG A 46 10.28 -12.94 3.84
N ASN A 47 10.71 -12.01 4.68
CA ASN A 47 12.08 -11.96 5.16
C ASN A 47 12.05 -11.81 6.69
N VAL A 48 12.63 -12.79 7.38
CA VAL A 48 12.62 -12.90 8.85
C VAL A 48 13.40 -11.78 9.54
N ASN A 49 14.25 -11.07 8.81
CA ASN A 49 15.05 -9.98 9.33
C ASN A 49 14.38 -8.60 9.17
N LEU A 50 13.20 -8.52 8.54
CA LEU A 50 12.50 -7.25 8.36
C LEU A 50 11.63 -6.95 9.58
N SER A 51 11.78 -5.74 10.11
CA SER A 51 10.83 -5.20 11.07
C SER A 51 9.50 -4.86 10.39
N MET A 52 8.43 -4.68 11.17
CA MET A 52 7.13 -4.25 10.63
C MET A 52 7.22 -2.86 9.94
N SER A 53 8.06 -1.97 10.46
CA SER A 53 8.33 -0.66 9.85
C SER A 53 8.98 -0.81 8.46
N ASP A 54 9.90 -1.77 8.33
CA ASP A 54 10.55 -2.06 7.04
C ASP A 54 9.55 -2.64 6.04
N VAL A 55 8.64 -3.52 6.50
CA VAL A 55 7.58 -4.10 5.67
C VAL A 55 6.64 -3.01 5.14
N GLN A 56 6.22 -2.06 5.98
CA GLN A 56 5.39 -0.92 5.56
C GLN A 56 6.12 -0.01 4.57
N THR A 57 7.38 0.34 4.87
CA THR A 57 8.22 1.19 4.00
C THR A 57 8.46 0.53 2.64
N TYR A 58 8.72 -0.77 2.63
CA TYR A 58 8.90 -1.53 1.40
C TYR A 58 7.61 -1.57 0.57
N ALA A 59 6.47 -1.82 1.22
CA ALA A 59 5.17 -1.81 0.55
C ALA A 59 4.86 -0.46 -0.11
N LEU A 60 5.14 0.67 0.56
CA LEU A 60 4.97 2.01 0.00
C LEU A 60 5.85 2.23 -1.22
N LYS A 61 7.16 1.95 -1.12
CA LYS A 61 8.09 2.10 -2.25
C LYS A 61 7.65 1.27 -3.45
N ARG A 62 7.24 0.03 -3.20
CA ARG A 62 6.79 -0.87 -4.25
C ARG A 62 5.48 -0.41 -4.90
N ALA A 63 4.54 0.14 -4.12
CA ALA A 63 3.32 0.73 -4.66
C ALA A 63 3.64 1.92 -5.59
N VAL A 64 4.55 2.80 -5.20
CA VAL A 64 4.99 3.94 -6.02
C VAL A 64 5.61 3.47 -7.34
N GLU A 65 6.51 2.48 -7.29
CA GLU A 65 7.12 1.91 -8.51
C GLU A 65 6.06 1.36 -9.48
N LEU A 66 5.11 0.58 -8.96
CA LEU A 66 4.06 -0.03 -9.78
C LEU A 66 3.15 1.02 -10.41
N LEU A 67 2.78 2.05 -9.65
CA LEU A 67 1.97 3.17 -10.16
C LEU A 67 2.72 3.96 -11.23
N GLN A 68 3.99 4.26 -11.03
CA GLN A 68 4.82 4.95 -12.04
C GLN A 68 4.93 4.14 -13.33
N VAL A 69 5.10 2.82 -13.25
CA VAL A 69 5.10 1.94 -14.43
C VAL A 69 3.76 1.97 -15.15
N ALA A 70 2.65 1.86 -14.40
CA ALA A 70 1.30 1.91 -14.97
C ALA A 70 1.01 3.23 -15.68
N ILE A 71 1.41 4.36 -15.09
CA ILE A 71 1.30 5.70 -15.69
C ILE A 71 2.09 5.77 -16.99
N LYS A 72 3.38 5.38 -16.96
CA LYS A 72 4.24 5.37 -18.16
C LYS A 72 3.68 4.50 -19.27
N HIS A 73 3.15 3.31 -18.94
CA HIS A 73 2.55 2.41 -19.94
C HIS A 73 1.28 3.02 -20.55
N ARG A 74 0.46 3.72 -19.77
CA ARG A 74 -0.74 4.40 -20.26
C ARG A 74 -0.40 5.57 -21.18
N GLU A 75 0.66 6.32 -20.87
CA GLU A 75 1.16 7.41 -21.71
C GLU A 75 1.79 6.89 -23.01
N ALA A 76 2.50 5.75 -22.95
CA ALA A 76 3.12 5.13 -24.13
C ALA A 76 2.11 4.38 -25.03
N GLY A 77 0.99 3.92 -24.46
CA GLY A 77 -0.08 3.20 -25.17
C GLY A 77 -1.21 4.11 -25.69
N GLY A 78 -1.06 5.43 -25.61
CA GLY A 78 -2.00 6.39 -26.16
C GLY A 78 -1.91 6.50 -27.69
N GLN A 79 -2.50 5.53 -28.39
CA GLN A 79 -3.01 5.65 -29.77
C GLN A 79 -4.49 5.29 -29.77
#